data_AF-A0A6G0EID5-F1
#
_entry.id   AF-A0A6G0EID5-F1
#
_cell.length_a   1.000
_cell.length_b   1.000
_cell.length_c   1.000
_cell.angle_alpha   90.00
_cell.angle_beta   90.00
_cell.angle_gamma   90.00
#
_symmetry.space_group_name_H-M   'P 1'
#
loop_
_entity.id
_entity.type
_entity.pdbx_description
1 polymer ?
#
loop_
_entity_poly.entity_id
_entity_poly.type
_entity_poly.pdbx_seq_one_letter_code
_entity_poly.pdbx_strand_id
1 'polypeptide(L)'
;MSRTSRLGRSHPGPEWRVSHRAPRTDWTDSVERCAACHARVDMREDHYQMVLDRDIDGPGKLTFERQRVVFCDESCADEWSRHV
;
A
#
# COMPACT_ATOMS: atom_id res chain seq x y z
N MET A 1 -12.77 -13.62 4.54
CA MET A 1 -11.67 -13.81 3.57
C MET A 1 -11.16 -12.45 3.18
N SER A 2 -9.87 -12.18 3.35
CA SER A 2 -9.25 -10.89 3.01
C SER A 2 -8.69 -10.99 1.60
N ARG A 3 -9.12 -10.11 0.70
CA ARG A 3 -8.55 -10.02 -0.66
C ARG A 3 -7.53 -8.90 -0.65
N THR A 4 -6.27 -9.25 -0.85
CA THR A 4 -5.19 -8.26 -1.01
C THR A 4 -5.09 -7.90 -2.49
N SER A 5 -5.52 -6.69 -2.86
CA SER A 5 -5.35 -6.14 -4.21
C SER A 5 -4.17 -5.15 -4.25
N ARG A 6 -3.68 -4.81 -5.44
CA ARG A 6 -2.63 -3.79 -5.66
C ARG A 6 -3.29 -2.60 -6.37
N LEU A 7 -3.16 -1.37 -5.87
CA LEU A 7 -3.59 -0.18 -6.65
C LEU A 7 -2.66 -0.02 -7.84
N GLY A 8 -3.23 -0.22 -9.02
CA GLY A 8 -2.75 0.46 -10.20
C GLY A 8 -3.16 1.93 -10.12
N ARG A 9 -2.17 2.81 -9.93
CA ARG A 9 -2.17 4.23 -10.36
C ARG A 9 -3.14 5.23 -9.71
N SER A 10 -4.15 4.83 -8.96
CA SER A 10 -5.09 5.79 -8.34
C SER A 10 -4.77 5.96 -6.86
N HIS A 11 -4.69 7.20 -6.39
CA HIS A 11 -4.74 7.46 -4.95
C HIS A 11 -6.01 6.81 -4.39
N PRO A 12 -5.93 6.10 -3.25
CA PRO A 12 -7.10 5.53 -2.62
C PRO A 12 -8.09 6.67 -2.30
N GLY A 13 -9.38 6.39 -2.44
CA GLY A 13 -10.41 7.33 -2.02
C GLY A 13 -10.44 7.49 -0.49
N PRO A 14 -11.24 8.44 0.02
CA PRO A 14 -11.31 8.79 1.45
C PRO A 14 -11.83 7.64 2.34
N GLU A 15 -12.33 6.56 1.76
CA GLU A 15 -12.75 5.37 2.51
C GLU A 15 -11.59 4.54 3.06
N TRP A 16 -10.37 4.73 2.53
CA TRP A 16 -9.20 3.99 2.95
C TRP A 16 -8.52 4.62 4.16
N ARG A 17 -7.99 3.78 5.04
CA ARG A 17 -7.25 4.22 6.22
C ARG A 17 -5.90 3.53 6.28
N VAL A 18 -4.87 4.27 6.66
CA VAL A 18 -3.56 3.70 6.93
C VAL A 18 -3.62 2.89 8.21
N SER A 19 -3.38 1.59 8.13
CA SER A 19 -3.36 0.71 9.31
C SER A 19 -1.96 0.35 9.77
N HIS A 20 -0.98 0.36 8.85
CA HIS A 20 0.40 0.02 9.18
C HIS A 20 1.39 0.67 8.21
N ARG A 21 2.57 1.03 8.73
CA ARG A 21 3.71 1.54 7.96
C ARG A 21 5.01 1.00 8.53
N ALA A 22 5.93 0.55 7.68
CA ALA A 22 7.25 0.09 8.12
C ALA A 22 8.25 -0.04 6.97
N PRO A 23 9.56 0.07 7.26
CA PRO A 23 10.60 -0.46 6.40
C PRO A 23 10.46 -1.98 6.27
N ARG A 24 10.79 -2.53 5.10
CA ARG A 24 10.67 -3.93 4.74
C ARG A 24 11.78 -4.33 3.78
N THR A 25 12.07 -5.62 3.80
CA THR A 25 12.88 -6.33 2.81
C THR A 25 12.10 -7.61 2.54
N ASP A 26 11.57 -7.76 1.33
CA ASP A 26 10.68 -8.86 0.95
C ASP A 26 11.45 -9.74 -0.04
N TRP A 27 11.87 -10.93 0.39
CA TRP A 27 12.77 -11.82 -0.36
C TRP A 27 12.19 -12.38 -1.69
N THR A 28 11.10 -11.79 -2.19
CA THR A 28 10.54 -12.03 -3.51
C THR A 28 11.43 -11.43 -4.60
N ASP A 29 11.69 -12.17 -5.66
CA ASP A 29 12.34 -11.65 -6.87
C ASP A 29 11.34 -10.89 -7.74
N SER A 30 10.81 -9.80 -7.21
CA SER A 30 9.87 -8.93 -7.91
C SER A 30 10.30 -7.47 -7.85
N VAL A 31 10.01 -6.73 -8.92
CA VAL A 31 10.26 -5.30 -8.99
C VAL A 31 8.91 -4.59 -9.06
N GLU A 32 8.68 -3.72 -8.09
CA GLU A 32 7.49 -2.88 -8.02
C GLU A 32 7.84 -1.44 -8.41
N ARG A 33 6.82 -0.58 -8.38
CA ARG A 33 6.98 0.87 -8.60
C ARG A 33 6.61 1.61 -7.34
N CYS A 34 7.48 2.54 -6.93
CA CYS A 34 7.16 3.48 -5.87
C CYS A 34 5.86 4.22 -6.22
N ALA A 35 4.90 4.21 -5.30
CA ALA A 35 3.61 4.86 -5.55
C ALA A 35 3.70 6.39 -5.63
N ALA A 36 4.73 6.99 -5.03
CA ALA A 36 4.97 8.43 -5.06
C ALA A 36 5.79 8.87 -6.28
N CYS A 37 7.03 8.40 -6.41
CA CYS A 37 7.98 8.89 -7.41
C CYS A 37 8.11 7.98 -8.65
N HIS A 38 7.44 6.83 -8.67
CA HIS A 38 7.49 5.84 -9.76
C HIS A 38 8.85 5.21 -10.06
N ALA A 39 9.85 5.44 -9.19
CA ALA A 39 11.10 4.71 -9.21
C ALA A 39 10.87 3.18 -9.12
N ARG A 40 11.79 2.40 -9.68
CA ARG A 40 11.79 0.95 -9.51
C ARG A 40 12.17 0.62 -8.07
N VAL A 41 11.45 -0.31 -7.47
CA VAL A 41 11.75 -0.84 -6.14
C VAL A 41 12.01 -2.33 -6.31
N ASP A 42 13.25 -2.79 -6.14
CA ASP A 42 13.52 -4.22 -6.02
C ASP A 42 13.07 -4.65 -4.63
N MET A 43 12.12 -5.59 -4.58
CA MET A 43 11.52 -5.99 -3.32
C MET A 43 12.52 -6.69 -2.39
N ARG A 44 13.62 -7.25 -2.93
CA ARG A 44 14.71 -7.88 -2.16
C ARG A 44 15.59 -6.87 -1.43
N GLU A 45 15.53 -5.61 -1.81
CA GLU A 45 16.25 -4.53 -1.15
C GLU A 45 15.37 -3.87 -0.10
N ASP A 46 16.00 -3.07 0.75
CA ASP A 46 15.28 -2.26 1.74
C ASP A 46 14.36 -1.27 1.02
N HIS A 47 13.10 -1.30 1.40
CA HIS A 47 12.05 -0.44 0.85
C HIS A 47 11.04 -0.14 1.95
N TYR A 48 10.07 0.73 1.67
CA TYR A 48 9.04 1.08 2.64
C TYR A 48 7.68 0.58 2.17
N GLN A 49 6.88 0.06 3.10
CA GLN A 49 5.54 -0.42 2.81
C GLN A 49 4.51 0.25 3.70
N MET A 50 3.37 0.57 3.10
CA MET A 50 2.16 1.00 3.79
C MET A 50 1.03 0.01 3.53
N VAL A 51 0.28 -0.30 4.58
CA VAL A 51 -0.94 -1.10 4.51
C VAL A 51 -2.12 -0.18 4.70
N LEU A 52 -3.05 -0.28 3.77
CA LEU A 52 -4.30 0.45 3.73
C LEU A 52 -5.45 -0.52 3.88
N ASP A 53 -6.46 -0.06 4.56
CA ASP A 53 -7.52 -0.89 5.06
C ASP A 53 -8.83 -0.09 4.92
N ARG A 54 -9.86 -0.69 4.32
CA ARG A 54 -11.20 -0.09 4.24
C ARG A 54 -12.28 -1.08 4.62
N ASP A 55 -13.30 -0.57 5.28
CA ASP A 55 -14.53 -1.31 5.52
C ASP A 55 -15.38 -1.29 4.24
N ILE A 56 -15.97 -2.44 3.91
CA ILE A 56 -16.93 -2.59 2.82
C ILE A 56 -18.24 -3.05 3.43
N ASP A 57 -19.23 -2.17 3.33
CA ASP A 57 -20.62 -2.44 3.70
C ASP A 57 -21.25 -3.34 2.64
N GLY A 58 -21.31 -4.63 2.94
CA GLY A 58 -22.06 -5.63 2.17
C GLY A 58 -23.36 -6.02 2.88
N PRO A 59 -24.37 -6.51 2.16
CA PRO A 59 -25.63 -6.94 2.78
C PRO A 59 -25.37 -8.04 3.83
N GLY A 60 -25.56 -7.68 5.10
CA GLY A 60 -25.53 -8.60 6.25
C GLY A 60 -24.15 -8.95 6.82
N LYS A 61 -23.04 -8.44 6.27
CA LYS A 61 -21.69 -8.66 6.83
C LYS A 61 -20.79 -7.46 6.60
N LEU A 62 -20.15 -6.98 7.68
CA LEU A 62 -19.03 -6.05 7.58
C LEU A 62 -17.84 -6.84 7.03
N THR A 63 -17.39 -6.45 5.85
CA THR A 63 -16.21 -7.05 5.21
C THR A 63 -15.12 -6.01 5.13
N PHE A 64 -13.88 -6.47 4.98
CA PHE A 64 -12.72 -5.59 5.02
C PHE A 64 -11.83 -5.88 3.82
N GLU A 65 -11.42 -4.82 3.15
CA GLU A 65 -10.42 -4.87 2.09
C GLU A 65 -9.10 -4.31 2.61
N ARG A 66 -8.04 -5.07 2.35
CA ARG A 66 -6.67 -4.70 2.68
C ARG A 66 -5.89 -4.53 1.41
N GLN A 67 -5.02 -3.54 1.42
CA GLN A 67 -4.15 -3.24 0.33
C GLN A 67 -2.74 -2.90 0.81
N ARG A 68 -1.75 -3.28 0.01
CA ARG A 68 -0.35 -2.90 0.19
C ARG A 68 0.06 -1.84 -0.84
N VAL A 69 0.80 -0.85 -0.38
CA VAL A 69 1.46 0.18 -1.21
C VAL A 69 2.96 0.15 -0.93
N VAL A 70 3.76 0.27 -1.98
CA VAL A 70 5.23 0.15 -1.93
C VAL A 70 5.87 1.49 -2.28
N PHE A 71 6.91 1.85 -1.55
CA PHE A 71 7.69 3.07 -1.71
C PHE A 71 9.19 2.74 -1.67
N CYS A 72 10.02 3.56 -2.32
CA CYS A 72 11.47 3.38 -2.21
C CYS A 72 11.99 3.70 -0.80
N ASP A 73 11.34 4.62 -0.09
CA ASP A 73 11.72 5.04 1.26
C ASP A 73 10.52 5.63 2.03
N GLU A 74 10.77 5.95 3.30
CA GLU A 74 9.79 6.56 4.21
C GLU A 74 9.36 7.96 3.76
N SER A 75 10.26 8.74 3.13
CA SER A 75 9.93 10.11 2.70
C SER A 75 8.90 10.11 1.57
N CYS A 76 9.03 9.18 0.62
CA CYS A 76 8.04 8.96 -0.42
C CYS A 76 6.70 8.50 0.15
N ALA A 77 6.71 7.69 1.22
CA ALA A 77 5.49 7.25 1.88
C ALA A 77 4.79 8.42 2.59
N ASP A 78 5.55 9.27 3.28
CA ASP A 78 5.04 10.46 3.97
C ASP A 78 4.46 11.47 2.98
N GLU A 79 5.17 11.78 1.89
CA GLU A 79 4.69 12.68 0.84
C GLU A 79 3.36 12.19 0.26
N TRP A 80 3.29 10.90 -0.07
CA TRP A 80 2.10 10.28 -0.65
C TRP A 80 0.91 10.27 0.31
N SER A 81 1.15 9.99 1.61
CA SER A 81 0.09 9.90 2.61
C SER A 81 -0.59 11.22 2.96
N ARG A 82 0.00 12.37 2.60
CA ARG A 82 -0.64 13.70 2.76
C ARG A 82 -1.87 13.88 1.89
N HIS A 83 -2.05 13.01 0.90
CA HIS A 83 -3.12 13.05 -0.08
C HIS A 83 -4.12 11.89 0.06
N VAL A 84 -4.02 11.12 1.16
CA VAL A 84 -4.90 9.98 1.49
C VAL A 84 -5.88 10.34 2.59
#